data_AF-A0AB32TKH5-F1
#
_entry.id   AF-A0AB32TKH5-F1
#
_cell.length_a   1.000
_cell.length_b   1.000
_cell.length_c   1.000
_cell.angle_alpha   90.00
_cell.angle_beta   90.00
_cell.angle_gamma   90.00
#
_symmetry.space_group_name_H-M   'P 1'
#
loop_
_entity.id
_entity.type
_entity.pdbx_description
1 polymer ?
#
loop_
_entity_poly.entity_id
_entity_poly.type
_entity_poly.pdbx_seq_one_letter_code
_entity_poly.pdbx_strand_id
1 'polypeptide(L)'
;MSKSYKIGLCHTRSLTVVCTAALLNWLFSFIYNVTYLYVNGNFTDVLCLGVCIAIFDGFSCIIDLLIVFVMPCTLIIILYTHVFVIAKKHATAIRALQVHNSTESSKNKISDKSERKAAMLLGILVFVFLLCLLPYYITALVIPYGSVIYMYVINVSVIVFFLNSTINPIIYALFYSWFKKSLKLIFTFKVFHKDSSLMNVM
;
A
#
# COMPACT_ATOMS: atom_id res chain seq x y z
N MET A 1 -17.77 -33.39 -3.93
CA MET A 1 -16.90 -33.01 -5.07
C MET A 1 -17.16 -31.59 -5.61
N SER A 2 -18.40 -31.10 -5.70
CA SER A 2 -18.72 -29.76 -6.26
C SER A 2 -18.18 -28.54 -5.47
N LYS A 3 -18.16 -28.58 -4.13
CA LYS A 3 -17.74 -27.43 -3.30
C LYS A 3 -16.26 -27.10 -3.44
N SER A 4 -15.37 -28.10 -3.45
CA SER A 4 -13.92 -27.90 -3.61
C SER A 4 -13.54 -27.36 -4.99
N TYR A 5 -14.22 -27.82 -6.05
CA TYR A 5 -14.01 -27.30 -7.40
C TYR A 5 -14.40 -25.81 -7.51
N LYS A 6 -15.54 -25.42 -6.90
CA LYS A 6 -15.97 -24.01 -6.85
C LYS A 6 -14.98 -23.11 -6.09
N ILE A 7 -14.41 -23.59 -4.99
CA ILE A 7 -13.39 -22.86 -4.21
C ILE A 7 -12.11 -22.67 -5.05
N GLY A 8 -11.65 -23.73 -5.71
CA GLY A 8 -10.48 -23.67 -6.60
C GLY A 8 -10.67 -22.67 -7.75
N LEU A 9 -11.84 -22.69 -8.40
CA LEU A 9 -12.16 -21.75 -9.48
C LEU A 9 -12.21 -20.28 -9.00
N CYS A 10 -12.76 -20.03 -7.80
CA CYS A 10 -12.78 -18.70 -7.19
C CYS A 10 -11.35 -18.19 -6.92
N HIS A 11 -10.49 -19.06 -6.38
CA HIS A 11 -9.10 -18.73 -6.11
C HIS A 11 -8.30 -18.44 -7.39
N THR A 12 -8.42 -19.28 -8.42
CA THR A 12 -7.75 -19.07 -9.72
C THR A 12 -8.20 -17.78 -10.38
N ARG A 13 -9.52 -17.52 -10.42
CA ARG A 13 -10.05 -16.28 -10.99
C ARG A 13 -9.57 -15.05 -10.24
N SER A 14 -9.55 -15.09 -8.91
CA SER A 14 -9.03 -14.01 -8.07
C SER A 14 -7.56 -13.74 -8.36
N LEU A 15 -6.74 -14.80 -8.45
CA LEU A 15 -5.32 -14.67 -8.74
C LEU A 15 -5.08 -14.04 -10.13
N THR A 16 -5.77 -14.50 -11.18
CA THR A 16 -5.63 -13.91 -12.52
C THR A 16 -6.00 -12.42 -12.53
N VAL A 17 -7.07 -12.03 -11.82
CA VAL A 17 -7.47 -10.62 -11.70
C VAL A 17 -6.39 -9.80 -10.99
N VAL A 18 -5.87 -10.29 -9.86
CA VAL A 18 -4.81 -9.60 -9.09
C VAL A 18 -3.54 -9.45 -9.92
N CYS A 19 -3.09 -10.51 -10.61
CA CYS A 19 -1.91 -10.45 -11.47
C CYS A 19 -2.11 -9.49 -12.65
N THR A 20 -3.27 -9.52 -13.31
CA THR A 20 -3.57 -8.63 -14.43
C THR A 20 -3.59 -7.17 -13.96
N ALA A 21 -4.27 -6.88 -12.84
CA ALA A 21 -4.30 -5.54 -12.26
C ALA A 21 -2.90 -5.05 -11.86
N ALA A 22 -2.07 -5.93 -11.27
CA ALA A 22 -0.70 -5.60 -10.93
C ALA A 22 0.12 -5.25 -12.17
N LEU A 23 0.06 -6.07 -13.23
CA LEU A 23 0.78 -5.83 -14.49
C LEU A 23 0.35 -4.52 -15.15
N LEU A 24 -0.96 -4.24 -15.20
CA LEU A 24 -1.49 -2.98 -15.73
C LEU A 24 -1.03 -1.78 -14.91
N ASN A 25 -1.01 -1.90 -13.58
CA ASN A 25 -0.51 -0.84 -12.70
C ASN A 25 0.98 -0.58 -12.92
N TRP A 26 1.81 -1.62 -13.00
CA TRP A 26 3.24 -1.48 -13.30
C TRP A 26 3.49 -0.85 -14.67
N LEU A 27 2.75 -1.26 -15.70
CA LEU A 27 2.86 -0.70 -17.05
C LEU A 27 2.45 0.78 -17.08
N PHE A 28 1.32 1.11 -16.45
CA PHE A 28 0.87 2.50 -16.31
C PHE A 28 1.90 3.35 -15.57
N SER A 29 2.41 2.88 -14.42
CA SER A 29 3.44 3.57 -13.66
C SER A 29 4.71 3.78 -14.47
N PHE A 30 5.18 2.77 -15.22
CA PHE A 30 6.37 2.91 -16.06
C PHE A 30 6.17 3.97 -17.16
N ILE A 31 5.08 3.86 -17.92
CA ILE A 31 4.76 4.81 -19.01
C ILE A 31 4.61 6.23 -18.46
N TYR A 32 3.89 6.39 -17.35
CA TYR A 32 3.66 7.66 -16.69
C TYR A 32 4.98 8.30 -16.25
N ASN A 33 5.84 7.58 -15.53
CA ASN A 33 7.12 8.11 -15.05
C ASN A 33 8.07 8.46 -16.21
N VAL A 34 8.14 7.65 -17.26
CA VAL A 34 8.94 7.97 -18.46
C VAL A 34 8.42 9.22 -19.15
N THR A 35 7.10 9.35 -19.32
CA THR A 35 6.47 10.53 -19.91
C THR A 35 6.73 11.78 -19.06
N TYR A 36 6.59 11.65 -17.74
CA TYR A 36 6.83 12.72 -16.78
C TYR A 36 8.26 13.24 -16.85
N LEU A 37 9.25 12.34 -16.89
CA LEU A 37 10.66 12.70 -17.06
C LEU A 37 10.93 13.35 -18.42
N TYR A 38 10.33 12.84 -19.50
CA TYR A 38 10.49 13.37 -20.86
C TYR A 38 9.93 14.77 -21.04
N VAL A 39 8.70 15.01 -20.57
CA VAL A 39 8.06 16.33 -20.64
C VAL A 39 8.85 17.38 -19.86
N ASN A 40 9.52 16.97 -18.78
CA ASN A 40 10.37 17.84 -17.98
C ASN A 40 11.85 17.91 -18.44
N GLY A 41 12.15 17.49 -19.68
CA GLY A 41 13.48 17.67 -20.29
C GLY A 41 14.60 16.81 -19.71
N ASN A 42 14.29 15.87 -18.82
CA ASN A 42 15.30 15.07 -18.12
C ASN A 42 16.07 14.08 -19.04
N PHE A 43 15.63 13.89 -20.29
CA PHE A 43 16.36 13.09 -21.29
C PHE A 43 17.12 13.93 -22.32
N THR A 44 16.94 15.25 -22.35
CA THR A 44 17.53 16.13 -23.39
C THR A 44 18.74 16.92 -22.90
N ASP A 45 18.91 17.10 -21.58
CA ASP A 45 20.03 17.85 -21.02
C ASP A 45 21.28 16.97 -20.83
N VAL A 46 22.11 16.88 -21.87
CA VAL A 46 23.41 16.15 -21.87
C VAL A 46 24.53 16.93 -21.15
N LEU A 47 24.21 17.91 -20.30
CA LEU A 47 25.18 18.75 -19.59
C LEU A 47 24.98 18.70 -18.06
N CYS A 48 25.12 17.51 -17.47
CA CYS A 48 25.11 17.38 -16.00
C CYS A 48 26.45 17.83 -15.41
N LEU A 49 26.47 19.07 -14.90
CA LEU A 49 27.56 19.65 -14.12
C LEU A 49 27.61 19.01 -12.72
N GLY A 50 27.99 17.73 -12.62
CA GLY A 50 28.21 17.00 -11.35
C GLY A 50 27.00 16.84 -10.40
N VAL A 51 25.82 17.37 -10.76
CA VAL A 51 24.61 17.37 -9.93
C VAL A 51 23.45 16.85 -10.78
N CYS A 52 22.98 15.64 -10.48
CA CYS A 52 21.82 15.04 -11.14
C CYS A 52 20.57 15.33 -10.31
N ILE A 53 19.88 16.42 -10.63
CA ILE A 53 18.59 16.77 -10.03
C ILE A 53 17.56 16.78 -11.14
N ALA A 54 16.52 15.98 -10.99
CA ALA A 54 15.40 16.05 -11.89
C ALA A 54 14.67 17.38 -11.67
N ILE A 55 14.67 18.23 -12.69
CA ILE A 55 13.96 19.50 -12.65
C ILE A 55 12.53 19.21 -13.09
N PHE A 56 11.57 19.70 -12.31
CA PHE A 56 10.16 19.59 -12.64
C PHE A 56 9.55 20.98 -12.57
N ASP A 57 8.82 21.38 -13.60
CA ASP A 57 8.09 22.64 -13.55
C ASP A 57 6.94 22.55 -12.53
N GLY A 58 6.51 23.71 -12.01
CA GLY A 58 5.46 23.74 -10.98
C GLY A 58 4.15 23.11 -11.46
N PHE A 59 3.86 23.18 -12.77
CA PHE A 59 2.67 22.60 -13.36
C PHE A 59 2.71 21.07 -13.38
N SER A 60 3.85 20.48 -13.76
CA SER A 60 4.13 19.05 -13.72
C SER A 60 4.05 18.53 -12.29
N CYS A 61 4.61 19.25 -11.31
CA CYS A 61 4.49 18.90 -9.90
C CYS A 61 3.03 18.85 -9.42
N ILE A 62 2.16 19.77 -9.88
CA ILE A 62 0.73 19.76 -9.56
C ILE A 62 0.04 18.55 -10.21
N ILE A 63 0.32 18.28 -11.48
CA ILE A 63 -0.21 17.11 -12.17
C ILE A 63 0.21 15.83 -11.45
N ASP A 64 1.48 15.75 -11.05
CA ASP A 64 2.02 14.59 -10.35
C ASP A 64 1.38 14.40 -8.98
N LEU A 65 1.23 15.47 -8.20
CA LEU A 65 0.48 15.43 -6.95
C LEU A 65 -0.95 14.91 -7.16
N LEU A 66 -1.64 15.35 -8.22
CA LEU A 66 -3.01 14.91 -8.49
C LEU A 66 -3.08 13.43 -8.88
N ILE A 67 -2.18 12.98 -9.77
CA ILE A 67 -2.20 11.62 -10.35
C ILE A 67 -1.60 10.58 -9.39
N VAL A 68 -0.47 10.88 -8.76
CA VAL A 68 0.28 9.93 -7.94
C VAL A 68 -0.22 9.89 -6.50
N PHE A 69 -0.80 10.98 -6.01
CA PHE A 69 -1.18 11.09 -4.61
C PHE A 69 -2.68 11.25 -4.40
N VAL A 70 -3.29 12.29 -4.96
CA VAL A 70 -4.71 12.60 -4.67
C VAL A 70 -5.64 11.55 -5.26
N MET A 71 -5.44 11.13 -6.51
CA MET A 71 -6.29 10.14 -7.18
C MET A 71 -6.23 8.76 -6.50
N PRO A 72 -5.06 8.19 -6.16
CA PRO A 72 -4.98 6.95 -5.40
C PRO A 72 -5.57 7.06 -4.00
N CYS A 73 -5.28 8.13 -3.26
CA CYS A 73 -5.81 8.33 -1.91
C CYS A 73 -7.34 8.41 -1.90
N THR A 74 -7.92 9.18 -2.81
CA THR A 74 -9.39 9.31 -2.92
C THR A 74 -10.03 7.98 -3.30
N LEU A 75 -9.47 7.26 -4.28
CA LEU A 75 -9.93 5.93 -4.66
C LEU A 75 -9.86 4.95 -3.50
N ILE A 76 -8.74 4.91 -2.77
CA ILE A 76 -8.53 4.06 -1.60
C ILE A 76 -9.56 4.36 -0.51
N ILE A 77 -9.79 5.64 -0.18
CA ILE A 77 -10.76 6.07 0.84
C ILE A 77 -12.17 5.64 0.44
N ILE A 78 -12.57 5.88 -0.82
CA ILE A 78 -13.91 5.52 -1.32
C ILE A 78 -14.10 4.01 -1.26
N LEU A 79 -13.15 3.24 -1.80
CA LEU A 79 -13.22 1.78 -1.82
C LEU A 79 -13.27 1.20 -0.41
N TYR A 80 -12.42 1.66 0.50
CA TYR A 80 -12.44 1.16 1.88
C TYR A 80 -13.67 1.60 2.67
N THR A 81 -14.21 2.79 2.43
CA THR A 81 -15.49 3.20 3.01
C THR A 81 -16.60 2.27 2.53
N HIS A 82 -16.63 1.96 1.24
CA HIS A 82 -17.62 1.04 0.69
C HIS A 82 -17.47 -0.39 1.25
N VAL A 83 -16.24 -0.91 1.32
CA VAL A 83 -15.94 -2.21 1.93
C VAL A 83 -16.34 -2.21 3.41
N PHE A 84 -16.07 -1.15 4.16
CA PHE A 84 -16.45 -1.02 5.56
C PHE A 84 -17.98 -1.01 5.74
N VAL A 85 -18.72 -0.28 4.91
CA VAL A 85 -20.19 -0.25 4.92
C VAL A 85 -20.76 -1.64 4.62
N ILE A 86 -20.24 -2.32 3.59
CA ILE A 86 -20.65 -3.69 3.23
C ILE A 86 -20.37 -4.66 4.37
N ALA A 87 -19.15 -4.65 4.92
CA ALA A 87 -18.76 -5.50 6.04
C ALA A 87 -19.65 -5.26 7.27
N LYS A 88 -19.94 -3.99 7.61
CA LYS A 88 -20.85 -3.62 8.70
C LYS A 88 -22.26 -4.13 8.45
N LYS A 89 -22.78 -4.02 7.23
CA LYS A 89 -24.11 -4.55 6.86
C LYS A 89 -24.16 -6.07 7.01
N HIS A 90 -23.14 -6.79 6.56
CA HIS A 90 -23.04 -8.24 6.74
C HIS A 90 -22.93 -8.63 8.21
N ALA A 91 -22.09 -7.95 8.99
CA ALA A 91 -21.95 -8.21 10.43
C ALA A 91 -23.27 -7.99 11.18
N THR A 92 -24.01 -6.92 10.85
CA THR A 92 -25.34 -6.67 11.43
C THR A 92 -26.36 -7.75 11.05
N ALA A 93 -26.39 -8.18 9.78
CA ALA A 93 -27.28 -9.24 9.32
C ALA A 93 -26.97 -10.60 10.00
N ILE A 94 -25.68 -10.94 10.12
CA ILE A 94 -25.23 -12.16 10.82
C ILE A 94 -25.64 -12.09 12.30
N ARG A 95 -25.44 -10.95 12.98
CA ARG A 95 -25.84 -10.76 14.38
C ARG A 95 -27.34 -10.94 14.58
N ALA A 96 -28.18 -10.41 13.67
CA ALA A 96 -29.63 -10.57 13.74
C ALA A 96 -30.06 -12.05 13.64
N LEU A 97 -29.37 -12.86 12.82
CA LEU A 97 -29.61 -14.30 12.73
C LEU A 97 -29.16 -15.07 13.98
N GLN A 98 -28.09 -14.61 14.63
CA GLN A 98 -27.54 -15.27 15.83
C GLN A 98 -28.33 -15.01 17.11
N VAL A 99 -29.14 -13.94 17.18
CA VAL A 99 -30.04 -13.70 18.34
C VAL A 99 -31.02 -14.86 18.53
N HIS A 100 -31.33 -15.62 17.47
CA HIS A 100 -32.18 -16.81 17.55
C HIS A 100 -31.42 -18.13 17.87
N ASN A 101 -30.08 -18.17 17.82
CA ASN A 101 -29.27 -19.36 18.05
C ASN A 101 -28.14 -19.09 19.05
N SER A 102 -28.44 -19.21 20.35
CA SER A 102 -27.59 -18.85 21.50
C SER A 102 -26.28 -19.64 21.69
N THR A 103 -25.76 -20.36 20.69
CA THR A 103 -24.65 -21.31 20.87
C THR A 103 -23.38 -21.05 20.04
N GLU A 104 -23.34 -20.08 19.11
CA GLU A 104 -22.17 -19.84 18.23
C GLU A 104 -21.45 -18.48 18.39
N SER A 105 -21.72 -17.72 19.45
CA SER A 105 -21.20 -16.35 19.66
C SER A 105 -19.66 -16.22 19.59
N SER A 106 -18.90 -17.26 19.97
CA SER A 106 -17.44 -17.15 20.06
C SER A 106 -16.70 -17.19 18.72
N LYS A 107 -17.20 -17.90 17.70
CA LYS A 107 -16.49 -18.00 16.40
C LYS A 107 -16.57 -16.69 15.60
N ASN A 108 -17.74 -16.04 15.59
CA ASN A 108 -17.93 -14.78 14.85
C ASN A 108 -17.22 -13.58 15.48
N LYS A 109 -17.00 -13.60 16.81
CA LYS A 109 -16.19 -12.57 17.48
C LYS A 109 -14.72 -12.58 17.01
N ILE A 110 -14.21 -13.74 16.59
CA ILE A 110 -12.83 -13.87 16.10
C ILE A 110 -12.69 -13.27 14.70
N SER A 111 -13.62 -13.56 13.78
CA SER A 111 -13.62 -12.98 12.43
C SER A 111 -13.76 -11.47 12.48
N ASP A 112 -14.72 -10.93 13.23
CA ASP A 112 -14.94 -9.48 13.38
C ASP A 112 -13.68 -8.75 13.89
N LYS A 113 -12.95 -9.38 14.83
CA LYS A 113 -11.70 -8.80 15.37
C LYS A 113 -10.58 -8.80 14.34
N SER A 114 -10.49 -9.83 13.50
CA SER A 114 -9.47 -9.92 12.44
C SER A 114 -9.71 -8.91 11.32
N GLU A 115 -10.98 -8.73 10.92
CA GLU A 115 -11.37 -7.76 9.89
C GLU A 115 -11.15 -6.32 10.36
N ARG A 116 -11.53 -5.99 11.60
CA ARG A 116 -11.27 -4.66 12.17
C ARG A 116 -9.78 -4.36 12.26
N LYS A 117 -8.95 -5.35 12.59
CA LYS A 117 -7.48 -5.21 12.58
C LYS A 117 -6.96 -4.94 11.17
N ALA A 118 -7.43 -5.68 10.16
CA ALA A 118 -7.04 -5.44 8.77
C ALA A 118 -7.43 -4.02 8.32
N ALA A 119 -8.65 -3.57 8.63
CA ALA A 119 -9.09 -2.20 8.32
C ALA A 119 -8.26 -1.13 9.05
N MET A 120 -7.95 -1.33 10.34
CA MET A 120 -7.06 -0.45 11.09
C MET A 120 -5.68 -0.36 10.43
N LEU A 121 -5.17 -1.48 9.93
CA LEU A 121 -3.87 -1.54 9.27
C LEU A 121 -3.83 -0.78 7.96
N LEU A 122 -4.91 -0.87 7.19
CA LEU A 122 -5.08 -0.10 5.98
C LEU A 122 -5.15 1.40 6.27
N GLY A 123 -5.84 1.79 7.34
CA GLY A 123 -5.83 3.18 7.81
C GLY A 123 -4.44 3.69 8.17
N ILE A 124 -3.65 2.88 8.90
CA ILE A 124 -2.24 3.20 9.22
C ILE A 124 -1.40 3.33 7.95
N LEU A 125 -1.55 2.40 7.00
CA LEU A 125 -0.84 2.41 5.73
C LEU A 125 -1.11 3.70 4.94
N VAL A 126 -2.38 4.10 4.83
CA VAL A 126 -2.78 5.35 4.16
C VAL A 126 -2.19 6.55 4.89
N PHE A 127 -2.29 6.61 6.21
CA PHE A 127 -1.73 7.72 6.98
C PHE A 127 -0.22 7.86 6.81
N VAL A 128 0.52 6.75 6.84
CA VAL A 128 1.97 6.74 6.60
C VAL A 128 2.29 7.19 5.18
N PHE A 129 1.56 6.70 4.17
CA PHE A 129 1.73 7.13 2.79
C PHE A 129 1.55 8.66 2.66
N LEU A 130 0.53 9.23 3.31
CA LEU A 130 0.32 10.69 3.35
C LEU A 130 1.51 11.42 3.97
N LEU A 131 1.98 10.98 5.14
CA LEU A 131 3.09 11.62 5.86
C LEU A 131 4.42 11.53 5.11
N CYS A 132 4.66 10.46 4.35
CA CYS A 132 5.90 10.28 3.61
C CYS A 132 5.94 11.12 2.32
N LEU A 133 4.82 11.22 1.60
CA LEU A 133 4.80 11.87 0.29
C LEU A 133 4.55 13.38 0.38
N LEU A 134 3.72 13.82 1.33
CA LEU A 134 3.30 15.22 1.43
C LEU A 134 4.47 16.22 1.57
N PRO A 135 5.52 15.97 2.38
CA PRO A 135 6.65 16.90 2.49
C PRO A 135 7.34 17.18 1.17
N TYR A 136 7.46 16.17 0.30
CA TYR A 136 8.05 16.33 -1.03
C TYR A 136 7.23 17.28 -1.90
N TYR A 137 5.93 17.05 -2.02
CA TYR A 137 5.05 17.90 -2.83
C TYR A 137 4.91 19.31 -2.27
N ILE A 138 4.82 19.48 -0.95
CA ILE A 138 4.81 20.81 -0.32
C ILE A 138 6.10 21.55 -0.66
N THR A 139 7.25 20.90 -0.52
CA THR A 139 8.55 21.52 -0.82
C THR A 139 8.65 21.93 -2.28
N ALA A 140 8.26 21.04 -3.20
CA ALA A 140 8.33 21.29 -4.63
C ALA A 140 7.42 22.43 -5.11
N LEU A 141 6.28 22.66 -4.44
CA LEU A 141 5.30 23.69 -4.82
C LEU A 141 5.47 25.02 -4.10
N VAL A 142 5.94 25.01 -2.85
CA VAL A 142 5.98 26.21 -1.99
C VAL A 142 7.35 26.88 -2.03
N ILE A 143 8.43 26.12 -2.14
CA ILE A 143 9.79 26.67 -2.08
C ILE A 143 10.29 26.95 -3.51
N PRO A 144 10.64 28.20 -3.85
CA PRO A 144 11.16 28.53 -5.18
C PRO A 144 12.43 27.74 -5.51
N TYR A 145 12.44 27.17 -6.71
CA TYR A 145 13.63 26.52 -7.27
C TYR A 145 14.81 27.50 -7.29
N GLY A 146 16.00 27.00 -6.92
CA GLY A 146 17.22 27.80 -6.84
C GLY A 146 17.40 28.60 -5.54
N SER A 147 16.42 28.62 -4.63
CA SER A 147 16.65 29.19 -3.29
C SER A 147 17.62 28.34 -2.47
N VAL A 148 18.43 28.98 -1.61
CA VAL A 148 19.43 28.29 -0.78
C VAL A 148 18.80 27.19 0.09
N ILE A 149 17.58 27.44 0.58
CA ILE A 149 16.85 26.50 1.44
C ILE A 149 16.22 25.34 0.65
N TYR A 150 15.91 25.52 -0.64
CA TYR A 150 15.28 24.50 -1.48
C TYR A 150 16.07 23.20 -1.46
N MET A 151 17.39 23.28 -1.71
CA MET A 151 18.26 22.12 -1.80
C MET A 151 18.33 21.33 -0.49
N TYR A 152 18.33 22.01 0.66
CA TYR A 152 18.33 21.33 1.95
C TYR A 152 17.00 20.62 2.21
N VAL A 153 15.89 21.33 2.02
CA VAL A 153 14.55 20.82 2.35
C VAL A 153 14.10 19.74 1.37
N ILE A 154 14.43 19.86 0.08
CA ILE A 154 14.05 18.85 -0.92
C ILE A 154 14.79 17.53 -0.67
N ASN A 155 16.07 17.57 -0.30
CA ASN A 155 16.83 16.36 0.05
C ASN A 155 16.23 15.63 1.25
N VAL A 156 15.89 16.36 2.32
CA VAL A 156 15.21 15.79 3.48
C VAL A 156 13.84 15.23 3.10
N SER A 157 13.08 15.96 2.29
CA SER A 157 11.75 15.53 1.84
C SER A 157 11.80 14.30 0.95
N VAL A 158 12.82 14.16 0.10
CA VAL A 158 13.07 12.98 -0.74
C VAL A 158 13.45 11.77 0.13
N ILE A 159 14.23 11.96 1.19
CA ILE A 159 14.50 10.89 2.17
C ILE A 159 13.19 10.41 2.80
N VAL A 160 12.34 11.34 3.26
CA VAL A 160 11.04 11.03 3.85
C VAL A 160 10.11 10.33 2.84
N PHE A 161 10.15 10.73 1.58
CA PHE A 161 9.45 10.05 0.49
C PHE A 161 9.91 8.60 0.35
N PHE A 162 11.22 8.33 0.33
CA PHE A 162 11.75 6.96 0.22
C PHE A 162 11.49 6.10 1.46
N LEU A 163 11.33 6.72 2.65
CA LEU A 163 10.93 5.98 3.85
C LEU A 163 9.56 5.29 3.72
N ASN A 164 8.68 5.75 2.82
CA ASN A 164 7.39 5.10 2.52
C ASN A 164 7.56 3.59 2.21
N SER A 165 8.56 3.25 1.39
CA SER A 165 8.84 1.86 1.01
C SER A 165 9.37 1.04 2.19
N THR A 166 10.18 1.64 3.06
CA THR A 166 10.79 0.99 4.24
C THR A 166 9.78 0.74 5.36
N ILE A 167 8.82 1.65 5.56
CA ILE A 167 7.84 1.55 6.65
C ILE A 167 6.86 0.39 6.40
N ASN A 168 6.59 0.04 5.14
CA ASN A 168 5.68 -1.05 4.80
C ASN A 168 6.05 -2.37 5.51
N PRO A 169 7.24 -2.98 5.30
CA PRO A 169 7.68 -4.17 6.05
C PRO A 169 7.58 -4.03 7.58
N ILE A 170 7.85 -2.83 8.12
CA ILE A 170 7.75 -2.56 9.57
C ILE A 170 6.30 -2.66 10.04
N ILE A 171 5.35 -2.05 9.33
CA ILE A 171 3.91 -2.19 9.61
C ILE A 171 3.51 -3.67 9.58
N TYR A 172 3.95 -4.42 8.56
CA TYR A 172 3.65 -5.84 8.48
C TYR A 172 4.20 -6.62 9.69
N ALA A 173 5.45 -6.36 10.08
CA ALA A 173 6.11 -6.98 11.23
C ALA A 173 5.44 -6.67 12.58
N LEU A 174 4.94 -5.45 12.76
CA LEU A 174 4.35 -5.01 14.03
C LEU A 174 2.94 -5.55 14.24
N PHE A 175 2.14 -5.62 13.17
CA PHE A 175 0.70 -5.81 13.31
C PHE A 175 0.17 -7.14 12.78
N TYR A 176 0.87 -7.80 11.86
CA TYR A 176 0.47 -9.12 11.36
C TYR A 176 1.18 -10.22 12.14
N SER A 177 0.42 -10.95 12.97
CA SER A 177 0.95 -12.04 13.81
C SER A 177 1.63 -13.13 13.00
N TRP A 178 1.06 -13.48 11.83
CA TRP A 178 1.63 -14.49 10.94
C TRP A 178 2.94 -14.02 10.32
N PHE A 179 3.04 -12.74 9.97
CA PHE A 179 4.25 -12.14 9.42
C PHE A 179 5.35 -12.09 10.49
N LYS A 180 5.01 -11.72 11.73
CA LYS A 180 5.93 -11.77 12.87
C LYS A 180 6.45 -13.18 13.15
N LYS A 181 5.59 -14.20 13.12
CA LYS A 181 6.00 -15.61 13.24
C LYS A 181 6.96 -15.97 12.10
N SER A 182 6.63 -15.61 10.86
CA SER A 182 7.43 -15.89 9.68
C SER A 182 8.83 -15.24 9.75
N LEU A 183 8.90 -13.96 10.13
CA LEU A 183 10.17 -13.27 10.36
C LEU A 183 11.00 -13.96 11.45
N LYS A 184 10.37 -14.38 12.56
CA LYS A 184 11.07 -15.13 13.62
C LYS A 184 11.68 -16.42 13.07
N LEU A 185 10.99 -17.15 12.20
CA LEU A 185 11.53 -18.35 11.56
C LEU A 185 12.72 -18.05 10.64
N ILE A 186 12.64 -16.96 9.88
CA ILE A 186 13.72 -16.50 9.00
C ILE A 186 14.95 -16.12 9.83
N PHE A 187 14.80 -15.25 10.83
CA PHE A 187 15.91 -14.80 11.68
C PHE A 187 16.50 -15.89 12.58
N THR A 188 15.73 -16.92 12.93
CA THR A 188 16.23 -18.08 13.69
C THR A 188 16.74 -19.21 12.79
N PHE A 189 16.82 -19.00 11.48
CA PHE A 189 17.23 -19.99 10.48
C PHE A 189 16.44 -21.30 10.51
N LYS A 190 15.27 -21.33 11.19
CA LYS A 190 14.40 -22.51 11.28
C LYS A 190 13.72 -22.84 9.95
N VAL A 191 13.70 -21.89 9.01
CA VAL A 191 13.26 -22.13 7.62
C VAL A 191 14.08 -23.22 6.92
N PHE A 192 15.32 -23.45 7.34
CA PHE A 192 16.20 -24.49 6.78
C PHE A 192 16.03 -25.87 7.43
N HIS A 193 15.21 -25.99 8.49
CA HIS A 193 14.90 -27.29 9.08
C HIS A 193 13.99 -28.08 8.13
N LYS A 194 14.16 -29.41 8.06
CA LYS A 194 13.31 -30.28 7.21
C LYS A 194 11.83 -30.18 7.58
N ASP A 195 11.53 -29.90 8.84
CA ASP A 195 10.16 -29.76 9.36
C ASP A 195 9.58 -28.36 9.17
N SER A 196 10.27 -27.44 8.48
CA SER A 196 9.81 -26.06 8.27
C SER A 196 8.46 -25.99 7.57
N SER A 197 8.19 -26.92 6.65
CA SER A 197 6.89 -27.05 5.95
C SER A 197 5.72 -27.40 6.87
N LEU A 198 5.99 -27.96 8.05
CA LEU A 198 4.98 -28.34 9.05
C LEU A 198 4.71 -27.20 10.06
N MET A 199 5.45 -26.09 9.99
CA MET A 199 5.34 -25.00 10.97
C MET A 199 4.11 -24.12 10.67
N ASN A 200 3.16 -24.06 11.62
CA ASN A 200 1.96 -23.23 11.46
C ASN A 200 2.24 -21.74 11.75
N VAL A 201 2.32 -20.95 10.68
CA VAL A 201 2.49 -19.49 10.75
C VAL A 201 1.17 -18.71 10.76
N MET A 202 0.03 -19.31 10.45
CA MET A 202 -1.27 -18.63 10.43
C MET A 202 -1.87 -18.43 11.84
#